data_AF-A0A9E0HC10-F1
#
_entry.id   AF-A0A9E0HC10-F1
#
_cell.length_a   1.000
_cell.length_b   1.000
_cell.length_c   1.000
_cell.angle_alpha   90.00
_cell.angle_beta   90.00
_cell.angle_gamma   90.00
#
_symmetry.space_group_name_H-M   'P 1'
#
loop_
_entity.id
_entity.type
_entity.pdbx_description
1 polymer ?
#
loop_
_entity_poly.entity_id
_entity_poly.type
_entity_poly.pdbx_seq_one_letter_code
_entity_poly.pdbx_strand_id
1 'polypeptide(L)'
;MYARAASAYRAVDLASAPKGDILTRLYDRLLTDVATARAAIERKDIAAKASALDHATLIVTELRAALDHARAPELCGNLEALYVYVLDRLTQANLHLTVAPLGDAAAVLTQLRDAFAEAKSAG
;
A
#
# COMPACT_ATOMS: atom_id res chain seq x y z
N MET A 1 13.87 -6.12 -17.22
CA MET A 1 14.35 -7.17 -16.28
C MET A 1 13.19 -7.53 -15.33
N TYR A 2 12.09 -8.09 -15.84
CA TYR A 2 10.79 -8.11 -15.13
C TYR A 2 10.19 -9.51 -14.92
N ALA A 3 10.93 -10.58 -15.23
CA ALA A 3 10.42 -11.96 -15.16
C ALA A 3 10.72 -12.69 -13.83
N ARG A 4 11.28 -12.00 -12.82
CA ARG A 4 11.70 -12.62 -11.54
C ARG A 4 10.90 -12.21 -10.31
N ALA A 5 10.03 -11.21 -10.41
CA ALA A 5 9.15 -10.85 -9.30
C ALA A 5 8.21 -12.02 -8.94
N ALA A 6 7.74 -12.78 -9.94
CA ALA A 6 6.78 -13.88 -9.75
C ALA A 6 7.29 -15.05 -8.88
N SER A 7 8.61 -15.28 -8.73
CA SER A 7 9.11 -16.42 -7.95
C SER A 7 9.34 -16.13 -6.46
N ALA A 8 9.31 -14.86 -6.03
CA ALA A 8 9.59 -14.47 -4.66
C ALA A 8 8.35 -14.58 -3.73
N TYR A 9 7.16 -14.81 -4.30
CA TYR A 9 5.86 -14.70 -3.63
C TYR A 9 5.41 -15.92 -2.81
N ARG A 10 6.20 -17.01 -2.75
CA ARG A 10 5.81 -18.23 -2.00
C ARG A 10 5.97 -18.13 -0.48
N ALA A 11 6.56 -17.05 0.02
CA ALA A 11 6.99 -16.92 1.41
C ALA A 11 6.25 -15.86 2.24
N VAL A 12 5.34 -15.09 1.64
CA VAL A 12 4.26 -14.50 2.44
C VAL A 12 3.26 -15.63 2.64
N ASP A 13 2.78 -15.84 3.86
CA ASP A 13 1.84 -16.90 4.23
C ASP A 13 0.42 -16.67 3.63
N LEU A 14 0.35 -16.31 2.34
CA LEU A 14 -0.83 -16.02 1.53
C LEU A 14 -1.47 -17.30 0.95
N ALA A 15 -0.90 -18.47 1.21
CA ALA A 15 -1.37 -19.75 0.64
C ALA A 15 -2.80 -20.14 1.08
N SER A 16 -3.41 -19.43 2.03
CA SER A 16 -4.83 -19.57 2.34
C SER A 16 -5.61 -18.45 1.66
N ALA A 17 -6.52 -18.81 0.75
CA ALA A 17 -7.43 -17.90 0.05
C ALA A 17 -8.01 -16.76 0.93
N PRO A 18 -8.46 -16.99 2.18
CA PRO A 18 -8.92 -15.90 3.06
C PRO A 18 -7.85 -14.85 3.40
N LYS A 19 -6.57 -15.20 3.50
CA LYS A 19 -5.49 -14.24 3.78
C LYS A 19 -5.19 -13.35 2.58
N GLY A 20 -5.22 -13.92 1.36
CA GLY A 20 -5.08 -13.16 0.11
C GLY A 20 -6.22 -12.15 -0.09
N ASP A 21 -7.45 -12.53 0.24
CA ASP A 21 -8.61 -11.63 0.17
C ASP A 21 -8.57 -10.49 1.18
N ILE A 22 -8.05 -10.74 2.38
CA ILE A 22 -7.85 -9.68 3.38
C ILE A 22 -6.81 -8.68 2.87
N LEU A 23 -5.71 -9.15 2.29
CA LEU A 23 -4.65 -8.28 1.77
C LEU A 23 -5.14 -7.36 0.66
N THR A 24 -5.83 -7.89 -0.36
CA THR A 24 -6.35 -7.06 -1.46
C THR A 24 -7.38 -6.05 -0.98
N ARG A 25 -8.25 -6.42 -0.03
CA ARG A 25 -9.19 -5.49 0.61
C ARG A 25 -8.52 -4.39 1.42
N LEU A 26 -7.38 -4.67 2.07
CA LEU A 26 -6.58 -3.64 2.75
C LEU A 26 -6.04 -2.62 1.74
N TYR A 27 -5.56 -3.07 0.59
CA TYR A 27 -5.15 -2.16 -0.49
C TYR A 27 -6.31 -1.35 -1.06
N ASP A 28 -7.48 -1.96 -1.26
CA ASP A 28 -8.67 -1.23 -1.71
C ASP A 28 -9.09 -0.15 -0.69
N ARG A 29 -8.96 -0.47 0.61
CA ARG A 29 -9.20 0.50 1.67
C ARG A 29 -8.18 1.63 1.65
N LEU A 30 -6.88 1.33 1.49
CA LEU A 30 -5.82 2.34 1.33
C LEU A 30 -6.12 3.29 0.18
N LEU A 31 -6.48 2.75 -0.99
CA LEU A 31 -6.83 3.55 -2.17
C LEU A 31 -8.04 4.46 -1.92
N THR A 32 -9.04 3.95 -1.18
CA THR A 32 -10.21 4.73 -0.78
C THR A 32 -9.83 5.87 0.17
N ASP A 33 -8.96 5.62 1.15
CA ASP A 33 -8.50 6.64 2.08
C ASP A 33 -7.66 7.71 1.35
N VAL A 34 -6.78 7.32 0.43
CA VAL A 34 -5.99 8.25 -0.40
C VAL A 34 -6.90 9.12 -1.27
N ALA A 35 -7.93 8.54 -1.90
CA ALA A 35 -8.91 9.29 -2.67
C ALA A 35 -9.72 10.27 -1.79
N THR A 36 -10.09 9.84 -0.58
CA THR A 36 -10.80 10.67 0.40
C THR A 36 -9.94 11.84 0.84
N ALA A 37 -8.66 11.61 1.18
CA ALA A 37 -7.71 12.64 1.54
C ALA A 37 -7.52 13.66 0.42
N ARG A 38 -7.40 13.19 -0.83
CA ARG A 38 -7.30 14.06 -2.00
C ARG A 38 -8.51 14.99 -2.12
N ALA A 39 -9.72 14.43 -2.08
CA ALA A 39 -10.94 15.22 -2.18
C ALA A 39 -11.11 16.18 -0.99
N ALA A 40 -10.66 15.79 0.21
CA ALA A 40 -10.68 16.64 1.39
C ALA A 40 -9.70 17.82 1.27
N ILE A 41 -8.50 17.62 0.73
CA ILE A 41 -7.55 18.71 0.41
C ILE A 41 -8.19 19.71 -0.57
N GLU A 42 -8.78 19.23 -1.66
CA GLU A 42 -9.42 20.07 -2.68
C GLU A 42 -10.56 20.92 -2.08
N ARG A 43 -11.31 20.37 -1.12
CA ARG A 43 -12.38 21.06 -0.38
C ARG A 43 -11.90 21.87 0.82
N LYS A 44 -10.60 21.87 1.13
CA LYS A 44 -10.00 22.48 2.34
C LYS A 44 -10.56 21.91 3.65
N ASP A 45 -11.02 20.66 3.64
CA ASP A 45 -11.49 19.94 4.82
C ASP A 45 -10.32 19.24 5.52
N ILE A 46 -9.69 19.95 6.46
CA ILE A 46 -8.47 19.49 7.13
C ILE A 46 -8.73 18.28 8.03
N ALA A 47 -9.91 18.21 8.66
CA ALA A 47 -10.25 17.13 9.57
C ALA A 47 -10.47 15.81 8.82
N ALA A 48 -11.23 15.83 7.72
CA ALA A 48 -11.42 14.66 6.88
C ALA A 48 -10.11 14.19 6.24
N LYS A 49 -9.27 15.14 5.82
CA LYS A 49 -7.91 14.86 5.31
C LYS A 49 -7.06 14.15 6.35
N ALA A 50 -6.99 14.67 7.58
CA ALA A 50 -6.18 14.09 8.64
C ALA A 50 -6.64 12.66 8.96
N SER A 51 -7.93 12.46 9.20
CA SER A 51 -8.50 11.14 9.50
C SER A 51 -8.19 10.10 8.40
N ALA A 52 -8.36 10.47 7.13
CA ALA A 52 -8.07 9.58 6.02
C ALA A 52 -6.57 9.25 5.91
N LEU A 53 -5.68 10.24 6.04
CA LEU A 53 -4.24 10.01 5.96
C LEU A 53 -3.69 9.24 7.16
N ASP A 54 -4.21 9.47 8.36
CA ASP A 54 -3.83 8.74 9.57
C ASP A 54 -4.18 7.26 9.43
N HIS A 55 -5.40 6.97 8.95
CA HIS A 55 -5.82 5.58 8.72
C HIS A 55 -5.00 4.91 7.61
N ALA A 56 -4.72 5.60 6.50
CA ALA A 56 -3.86 5.07 5.45
C ALA A 56 -2.43 4.77 5.96
N THR A 57 -1.86 5.70 6.73
CA THR A 57 -0.53 5.56 7.33
C THR A 57 -0.46 4.38 8.29
N LEU A 58 -1.51 4.17 9.11
CA LEU A 58 -1.62 3.04 10.01
C LEU A 58 -1.57 1.72 9.23
N ILE A 59 -2.42 1.55 8.22
CA ILE A 59 -2.45 0.29 7.43
C ILE A 59 -1.10 0.03 6.75
N VAL A 60 -0.47 1.04 6.13
CA VAL A 60 0.85 0.85 5.49
C VAL A 60 1.93 0.47 6.52
N THR A 61 1.86 1.05 7.72
CA THR A 61 2.79 0.72 8.81
C THR A 61 2.61 -0.73 9.28
N GLU A 62 1.37 -1.20 9.43
CA GLU A 62 1.08 -2.59 9.80
C GLU A 62 1.50 -3.57 8.70
N LEU A 63 1.25 -3.25 7.41
CA LEU A 63 1.72 -4.07 6.29
C LEU A 63 3.24 -4.20 6.25
N ARG A 64 3.95 -3.10 6.56
CA ARG A 64 5.40 -3.08 6.65
C ARG A 64 5.90 -3.90 7.85
N ALA A 65 5.27 -3.75 9.01
CA ALA A 65 5.60 -4.52 10.22
C ALA A 65 5.35 -6.03 10.05
N ALA A 66 4.41 -6.40 9.19
CA ALA A 66 4.09 -7.80 8.87
C ALA A 66 5.08 -8.47 7.90
N LEU A 67 6.09 -7.76 7.39
CA LEU A 67 7.10 -8.32 6.48
C LEU A 67 8.03 -9.30 7.22
N ASP A 68 8.05 -10.55 6.76
CA ASP A 68 8.95 -11.58 7.28
C ASP A 68 10.23 -11.67 6.43
N HIS A 69 11.19 -10.80 6.77
CA HIS A 69 12.49 -10.74 6.11
C HIS A 69 13.31 -12.03 6.26
N ALA A 70 13.08 -12.84 7.29
CA ALA A 70 13.78 -14.11 7.47
C ALA A 70 13.33 -15.14 6.44
N ARG A 71 12.05 -15.12 6.04
CA ARG A 71 11.50 -16.03 5.03
C ARG A 71 11.75 -15.56 3.60
N ALA A 72 11.75 -14.26 3.33
CA ALA A 72 11.85 -13.71 1.97
C ALA A 72 12.62 -12.39 1.94
N PRO A 73 13.95 -12.39 2.14
CA PRO A 73 14.72 -11.16 2.34
C PRO A 73 14.67 -10.21 1.14
N GLU A 74 14.79 -10.73 -0.08
CA GLU A 74 14.78 -9.89 -1.29
C GLU A 74 13.39 -9.29 -1.57
N LEU A 75 12.32 -10.09 -1.43
CA LEU A 75 10.95 -9.60 -1.61
C LEU A 75 10.56 -8.59 -0.54
N CYS A 76 10.82 -8.92 0.73
CA CYS A 76 10.49 -8.04 1.84
C CYS A 76 11.29 -6.75 1.75
N GLY A 77 12.57 -6.78 1.34
CA GLY A 77 13.34 -5.57 1.08
C GLY A 77 12.72 -4.68 0.00
N ASN A 78 12.23 -5.26 -1.09
CA ASN A 78 11.55 -4.51 -2.15
C ASN A 78 10.20 -3.92 -1.68
N LEU A 79 9.39 -4.70 -0.96
CA LEU A 79 8.11 -4.24 -0.41
C LEU A 79 8.31 -3.15 0.65
N GLU A 80 9.30 -3.31 1.53
CA GLU A 80 9.69 -2.32 2.53
C GLU A 80 10.02 -0.98 1.87
N ALA A 81 10.83 -0.99 0.82
CA ALA A 81 11.19 0.23 0.08
C ALA A 81 9.95 0.93 -0.52
N LEU A 82 9.01 0.16 -1.09
CA LEU A 82 7.77 0.69 -1.63
C LEU A 82 6.85 1.27 -0.53
N TYR A 83 6.73 0.59 0.60
CA TYR A 83 5.94 1.09 1.74
C TYR A 83 6.56 2.36 2.34
N VAL A 84 7.89 2.42 2.48
CA VAL A 84 8.60 3.64 2.91
C VAL A 84 8.33 4.79 1.94
N TYR A 85 8.38 4.54 0.64
CA TYR A 85 8.05 5.55 -0.36
C TYR A 85 6.60 6.04 -0.23
N VAL A 86 5.63 5.13 -0.07
CA VAL A 86 4.22 5.49 0.14
C VAL A 86 4.05 6.34 1.40
N LEU A 87 4.66 5.95 2.52
CA LEU A 87 4.59 6.72 3.78
C LEU A 87 5.15 8.14 3.63
N ASP A 88 6.27 8.29 2.92
CA ASP A 88 6.81 9.62 2.60
C ASP A 88 5.81 10.42 1.76
N ARG A 89 5.24 9.85 0.69
CA ARG A 89 4.24 10.54 -0.14
C ARG A 89 3.00 10.99 0.67
N LEU A 90 2.47 10.15 1.55
CA LEU A 90 1.37 10.51 2.44
C LEU A 90 1.75 11.66 3.38
N THR A 91 2.98 11.63 3.92
CA THR A 91 3.52 12.67 4.80
C THR A 91 3.65 14.00 4.06
N GLN A 92 4.22 14.01 2.84
CA GLN A 92 4.34 15.20 2.01
C GLN A 92 2.98 15.83 1.72
N ALA A 93 1.99 15.02 1.35
CA ALA A 93 0.62 15.48 1.14
C ALA A 93 0.00 16.09 2.41
N ASN A 94 0.25 15.47 3.56
CA ASN A 94 -0.28 15.94 4.84
C ASN A 94 0.29 17.30 5.24
N LEU A 95 1.63 17.44 5.16
CA LEU A 95 2.37 18.64 5.55
C LEU A 95 2.12 19.82 4.62
N HIS A 96 2.07 19.57 3.31
CA HIS A 96 2.00 20.62 2.30
C HIS A 96 0.59 20.85 1.74
N LEU A 97 -0.39 20.03 2.13
CA LEU A 97 -1.76 20.08 1.60
C LEU A 97 -1.79 19.98 0.07
N THR A 98 -0.91 19.15 -0.50
CA THR A 98 -0.79 18.94 -1.95
C THR A 98 -1.33 17.58 -2.36
N VAL A 99 -2.07 17.54 -3.47
CA VAL A 99 -2.67 16.31 -3.99
C VAL A 99 -1.71 15.46 -4.84
N ALA A 100 -0.66 16.06 -5.42
CA ALA A 100 0.24 15.35 -6.33
C ALA A 100 0.93 14.11 -5.67
N PRO A 101 1.48 14.20 -4.45
CA PRO A 101 2.05 13.03 -3.78
C PRO A 101 1.03 11.90 -3.54
N LEU A 102 -0.26 12.22 -3.35
CA LEU A 102 -1.31 11.21 -3.20
C LEU A 102 -1.54 10.42 -4.49
N GLY A 103 -1.35 11.04 -5.66
CA GLY A 103 -1.36 10.34 -6.95
C GLY A 103 -0.23 9.32 -7.05
N ASP A 104 0.99 9.71 -6.66
CA ASP A 104 2.15 8.83 -6.66
C ASP A 104 1.96 7.63 -5.71
N ALA A 105 1.44 7.89 -4.51
CA ALA A 105 1.10 6.84 -3.54
C ALA A 105 0.05 5.88 -4.11
N ALA A 106 -1.03 6.40 -4.69
CA ALA A 106 -2.10 5.59 -5.28
C ALA A 106 -1.59 4.70 -6.43
N ALA A 107 -0.68 5.20 -7.26
CA ALA A 107 -0.09 4.42 -8.35
C ALA A 107 0.67 3.19 -7.83
N VAL A 108 1.53 3.37 -6.81
CA VAL A 108 2.27 2.26 -6.20
C VAL A 108 1.32 1.27 -5.53
N LEU A 109 0.36 1.76 -4.76
CA LEU A 109 -0.62 0.92 -4.06
C LEU A 109 -1.48 0.11 -5.03
N THR A 110 -1.87 0.69 -6.17
CA THR A 110 -2.63 -0.01 -7.21
C THR A 110 -1.82 -1.15 -7.83
N GLN A 111 -0.56 -0.88 -8.18
CA GLN A 111 0.32 -1.90 -8.75
C GLN A 111 0.55 -3.07 -7.77
N LEU A 112 0.73 -2.78 -6.49
CA LEU A 112 0.84 -3.81 -5.46
C LEU A 112 -0.45 -4.61 -5.34
N ARG A 113 -1.62 -3.94 -5.26
CA ARG A 113 -2.93 -4.60 -5.20
C ARG A 113 -3.15 -5.55 -6.36
N ASP A 114 -2.87 -5.10 -7.57
CA ASP A 114 -3.03 -5.88 -8.79
C ASP A 114 -2.08 -7.09 -8.81
N ALA A 115 -0.81 -6.90 -8.45
CA ALA A 115 0.16 -7.99 -8.37
C ALA A 115 -0.24 -9.06 -7.34
N PHE A 116 -0.75 -8.66 -6.16
CA PHE A 116 -1.24 -9.59 -5.16
C PHE A 116 -2.54 -10.28 -5.58
N ALA A 117 -3.43 -9.59 -6.32
CA ALA A 117 -4.64 -10.18 -6.86
C ALA A 117 -4.35 -11.23 -7.94
N GLU A 118 -3.42 -10.95 -8.85
CA GLU A 118 -2.97 -11.88 -9.89
C GLU A 118 -2.33 -13.13 -9.25
N ALA A 119 -1.44 -12.93 -8.27
CA ALA A 119 -0.81 -14.02 -7.53
C ALA A 119 -1.83 -14.93 -6.83
N LYS A 120 -2.95 -14.37 -6.33
CA LYS A 120 -4.06 -15.15 -5.76
C LYS A 120 -4.77 -16.00 -6.82
N SER A 121 -4.98 -15.48 -8.03
CA SER A 121 -5.71 -16.19 -9.09
C SER A 121 -4.90 -17.28 -9.81
N ALA A 122 -3.58 -17.24 -9.69
CA ALA A 122 -2.65 -18.16 -10.35
C ALA A 122 -2.33 -19.42 -9.52
N GLY A 123 -2.86 -19.53 -8.29
CA GLY A 123 -2.69 -20.66 -7.37
C GLY A 123 -4.02 -21.33 -7.03
#